data_AF-A0A832SNY7-F1
#
_entry.id   AF-A0A832SNY7-F1
#
_cell.length_a   1.000
_cell.length_b   1.000
_cell.length_c   1.000
_cell.angle_alpha   90.00
_cell.angle_beta   90.00
_cell.angle_gamma   90.00
#
_symmetry.space_group_name_H-M   'P 1'
#
loop_
_entity.id
_entity.type
_entity.pdbx_description
1 polymer ?
#
loop_
_entity_poly.entity_id
_entity_poly.type
_entity_poly.pdbx_seq_one_letter_code
_entity_poly.pdbx_strand_id
1 'polypeptide(L)' 'METESKSRFITELPVETQKILNNITYPVNRSDIIGQARKSGAIPDIMRGFGMLPDRQYNSAEDVAEELHIIYMGVPAQA' A
#
# COMPACT_ATOMS: atom_id res chain seq x y z
N MET A 1 -21.86 6.13 3.55
CA MET A 1 -20.64 6.72 4.13
C MET A 1 -19.58 5.63 4.09
N GLU A 2 -18.99 5.39 2.93
CA GLU A 2 -18.13 4.21 2.66
C GLU A 2 -16.65 4.46 3.01
N THR A 3 -16.30 5.70 3.36
CA THR A 3 -14.93 6.19 3.59
C THR A 3 -14.39 5.91 5.00
N GLU A 4 -15.27 5.71 5.99
CA GLU A 4 -14.84 5.45 7.36
C GLU A 4 -14.18 4.06 7.51
N SER A 5 -14.63 3.09 6.71
CA SER A 5 -14.16 1.70 6.79
C SER A 5 -12.84 1.41 6.08
N LYS A 6 -12.39 2.26 5.14
CA LYS A 6 -11.12 2.05 4.43
C LYS A 6 -9.95 2.83 5.05
N SER A 7 -10.24 3.94 5.72
CA SER A 7 -9.24 4.71 6.45
C SER A 7 -8.54 3.92 7.57
N ARG A 8 -9.23 2.94 8.19
CA ARG A 8 -8.62 2.05 9.20
C ARG A 8 -7.44 1.24 8.67
N PHE A 9 -7.48 0.84 7.39
CA PHE A 9 -6.39 0.09 6.78
C PHE A 9 -5.11 0.92 6.76
N ILE A 10 -5.21 2.23 6.48
CA ILE A 10 -4.05 3.13 6.50
C ILE A 10 -3.43 3.16 7.91
N THR A 11 -4.25 3.28 8.96
CA THR A 11 -3.75 3.36 10.34
C THR A 11 -3.10 2.06 10.83
N GLU A 12 -3.50 0.90 10.29
CA GLU A 12 -2.91 -0.40 10.64
C GLU A 12 -1.63 -0.73 9.87
N LEU A 13 -1.28 0.07 8.85
CA LEU A 13 -0.04 -0.10 8.11
C LEU A 13 1.16 0.50 8.85
N PRO A 14 2.39 0.05 8.52
CA PRO A 14 3.60 0.68 9.02
C PRO A 14 3.62 2.20 8.77
N VAL A 15 4.17 2.97 9.71
CA VAL A 15 4.24 4.44 9.62
C VAL A 15 4.94 4.92 8.34
N GLU A 16 5.95 4.19 7.87
CA GLU A 16 6.62 4.48 6.60
C GLU A 16 5.67 4.33 5.40
N THR A 17 4.90 3.24 5.34
CA THR A 17 3.87 3.04 4.32
C THR A 17 2.85 4.16 4.33
N GLN A 18 2.37 4.56 5.51
CA GLN A 18 1.46 5.69 5.66
C GLN A 18 2.05 6.99 5.07
N LYS A 19 3.33 7.27 5.34
CA LYS A 19 4.02 8.45 4.78
C LYS A 19 4.14 8.38 3.26
N ILE A 20 4.49 7.22 2.72
CA ILE A 20 4.60 7.00 1.27
C ILE A 20 3.24 7.24 0.60
N LEU A 21 2.17 6.62 1.13
CA LEU A 21 0.82 6.75 0.60
C LEU A 21 0.29 8.19 0.66
N ASN A 22 0.61 8.95 1.71
CA ASN A 22 0.28 10.37 1.82
C ASN A 22 1.12 11.26 0.88
N ASN A 23 2.30 10.81 0.45
CA ASN A 23 3.17 11.56 -0.44
C ASN A 23 2.89 11.28 -1.93
N ILE A 24 2.02 10.32 -2.24
CA ILE A 24 1.65 9.95 -3.61
C ILE A 24 0.45 10.79 -4.07
N THR A 25 0.49 11.25 -5.31
CA THR A 25 -0.66 11.86 -6.00
C THR A 25 -1.44 10.78 -6.74
N TYR A 26 -2.73 10.66 -6.45
CA TYR A 26 -3.63 9.71 -7.11
C TYR A 26 -4.33 10.36 -8.32
N PRO A 27 -4.66 9.57 -9.36
CA PRO A 27 -4.47 8.13 -9.49
C PRO A 27 -3.01 7.72 -9.75
N VAL A 28 -2.59 6.58 -9.21
CA VAL A 28 -1.23 6.05 -9.29
C VAL A 28 -1.23 4.58 -9.70
N ASN A 29 -0.21 4.12 -10.40
CA ASN A 29 -0.05 2.69 -10.74
C ASN A 29 0.90 2.01 -9.75
N ARG A 30 0.79 0.68 -9.62
CA ARG A 30 1.72 -0.13 -8.81
C ARG A 30 3.20 0.22 -9.05
N SER A 31 3.62 0.32 -10.30
CA SER A 31 5.01 0.64 -10.67
C SER A 31 5.48 2.00 -10.13
N ASP A 32 4.61 3.02 -10.19
CA ASP A 32 4.88 4.34 -9.64
C ASP A 32 4.94 4.30 -8.10
N ILE A 33 4.06 3.53 -7.46
CA ILE A 33 4.10 3.32 -5.99
C ILE A 33 5.44 2.70 -5.58
N ILE A 34 5.88 1.64 -6.26
CA ILE A 34 7.17 0.99 -6.01
C ILE A 34 8.33 1.98 -6.22
N GLY A 35 8.25 2.79 -7.28
CA GLY A 35 9.21 3.85 -7.54
C GLY A 35 9.29 4.88 -6.42
N GLN A 36 8.13 5.33 -5.90
CA GLN A 36 8.05 6.29 -4.81
C GLN A 36 8.52 5.69 -3.48
N ALA A 37 8.13 4.45 -3.18
CA ALA A 37 8.59 3.72 -2.00
C ALA A 37 10.11 3.56 -2.01
N ARG A 38 10.70 3.21 -3.16
CA ARG A 38 12.15 3.12 -3.33
C ARG A 38 12.85 4.47 -3.12
N LYS A 39 12.29 5.56 -3.67
CA LYS A 39 12.81 6.92 -3.47
C LYS A 39 12.71 7.39 -2.02
N SER A 40 11.65 6.98 -1.32
CA SER A 40 11.44 7.29 0.09
C SER A 40 12.32 6.46 1.04
N GLY A 41 13.08 5.50 0.53
CA GLY A 41 13.93 4.62 1.33
C GLY A 41 13.16 3.54 2.09
N ALA A 42 12.01 3.10 1.54
CA ALA A 42 11.18 2.08 2.17
C ALA A 42 11.97 0.79 2.46
N ILE A 43 11.77 0.25 3.66
CA ILE A 43 12.42 -1.00 4.07
C ILE A 43 12.03 -2.18 3.14
N PRO A 44 12.86 -3.24 3.06
CA PRO A 44 12.60 -4.39 2.20
C PRO A 44 11.23 -5.04 2.42
N ASP A 45 10.75 -5.05 3.66
CA ASP A 45 9.42 -5.59 4.01
C ASP A 45 8.30 -4.85 3.30
N ILE A 46 8.36 -3.51 3.34
CA ILE A 46 7.41 -2.62 2.67
C ILE A 46 7.50 -2.74 1.16
N MET A 47 8.71 -2.82 0.63
CA MET A 47 8.95 -3.04 -0.80
C MET A 47 8.38 -4.38 -1.29
N ARG A 48 8.44 -5.44 -0.47
CA ARG A 48 7.80 -6.73 -0.79
C ARG A 48 6.28 -6.57 -0.85
N GLY A 49 5.68 -5.91 0.13
CA GLY A 49 4.24 -5.61 0.13
C GLY A 49 3.80 -4.87 -1.14
N PHE A 50 4.50 -3.79 -1.49
CA PHE A 50 4.21 -3.04 -2.72
C PHE A 50 4.44 -3.85 -4.00
N GLY A 51 5.41 -4.76 -4.00
CA GLY A 51 5.67 -5.66 -5.14
C GLY A 51 4.60 -6.74 -5.33
N MET A 52 3.92 -7.13 -4.26
CA MET A 52 2.82 -8.10 -4.28
C MET A 52 1.47 -7.49 -4.66
N LEU A 53 1.38 -6.15 -4.73
CA LEU A 53 0.18 -5.47 -5.15
C LEU A 53 -0.24 -5.88 -6.57
N PRO A 54 -1.55 -5.98 -6.86
CA PRO A 54 -2.03 -6.17 -8.21
C PRO A 54 -1.60 -5.01 -9.11
N ASP A 55 -1.29 -5.33 -10.37
CA ASP A 55 -0.96 -4.33 -11.39
C ASP A 55 -2.25 -3.62 -11.84
N ARG A 56 -2.71 -2.67 -11.03
CA ARG A 56 -3.87 -1.82 -11.32
C ARG A 56 -3.59 -0.37 -11.00
N GLN A 57 -4.45 0.50 -11.51
CA GLN A 57 -4.48 1.89 -11.13
C GLN A 57 -5.27 2.04 -9.83
N TYR A 58 -4.65 2.67 -8.85
CA TYR A 58 -5.21 2.99 -7.56
C TYR A 58 -5.70 4.43 -7.57
N ASN A 59 -6.94 4.65 -7.17
CA ASN A 59 -7.57 5.98 -7.18
C ASN A 59 -7.36 6.73 -5.85
N SER A 60 -7.00 6.02 -4.78
CA SER A 60 -6.82 6.59 -3.44
C SER A 60 -5.83 5.77 -2.62
N ALA A 61 -5.25 6.40 -1.59
CA ALA A 61 -4.38 5.73 -0.61
C ALA A 61 -5.07 4.56 0.10
N GLU A 62 -6.36 4.71 0.37
CA GLU A 62 -7.23 3.69 0.95
C GLU A 62 -7.25 2.39 0.13
N ASP A 63 -7.27 2.52 -1.20
CA ASP A 63 -7.35 1.39 -2.12
C ASP A 63 -6.04 0.58 -2.12
N VAL A 64 -4.90 1.28 -2.00
CA VAL A 64 -3.59 0.65 -1.82
C VAL A 64 -3.48 0.03 -0.43
N ALA A 65 -3.96 0.74 0.58
CA ALA A 65 -3.82 0.34 1.97
C ALA A 65 -4.59 -0.94 2.29
N GLU A 66 -5.79 -1.10 1.74
CA GLU A 66 -6.59 -2.31 1.84
C GLU A 66 -5.83 -3.53 1.30
N GLU A 67 -5.28 -3.44 0.07
CA GLU A 67 -4.51 -4.53 -0.53
C GLU A 67 -3.24 -4.85 0.27
N LEU A 68 -2.50 -3.84 0.70
CA LEU A 68 -1.32 -4.02 1.53
C LEU A 68 -1.68 -4.71 2.84
N HIS A 69 -2.77 -4.30 3.49
CA HIS A 69 -3.24 -4.90 4.73
C HIS A 69 -3.55 -6.39 4.55
N ILE A 70 -4.19 -6.78 3.44
CA ILE A 70 -4.43 -8.19 3.08
C ILE A 70 -3.09 -8.94 2.91
N ILE A 71 -2.10 -8.31 2.27
CA ILE A 71 -0.78 -8.90 2.05
C ILE A 71 -0.01 -9.10 3.37
N TYR A 72 -0.02 -8.11 4.28
CA TYR A 72 0.68 -8.19 5.57
C TYR A 72 0.03 -9.13 6.57
N MET A 73 -1.31 -9.15 6.63
CA MET A 73 -2.04 -10.04 7.54
C MET A 73 -2.06 -11.49 7.07
N GLY A 74 -1.64 -11.73 5.82
CA GLY A 74 -1.49 -13.06 5.26
C GLY A 74 -2.84 -13.71 4.97
N VAL A 75 -3.19 -13.78 3.68
CA VAL A 75 -3.56 -15.12 3.22
C VAL A 75 -2.28 -15.95 3.31
N PRO A 76 -2.24 -17.05 4.09
CA PRO A 76 -1.12 -17.96 4.03
C PRO A 76 -1.04 -18.46 2.59
N ALA A 77 -0.02 -18.01 1.86
CA ALA A 77 0.47 -18.73 0.70
C ALA A 77 0.95 -20.07 1.25
N GLN A 78 0.06 -21.06 1.17
CA GLN A 78 0.27 -22.43 1.60
C GLN A 78 1.60 -22.95 1.07
N ALA A 79 2.43 -23.46 1.98
CA ALA A 79 3.53 -24.39 1.69
C ALA A 79 3.63 -25.38 2.85
#